data_AF-A0A938JCC9-F1
#
_entry.id   AF-A0A938JCC9-F1
#
_cell.length_a   1.000
_cell.length_b   1.000
_cell.length_c   1.000
_cell.angle_alpha   90.00
_cell.angle_beta   90.00
_cell.angle_gamma   90.00
#
_symmetry.space_group_name_H-M   'P 1'
#
loop_
_entity.id
_entity.type
_entity.pdbx_description
1 polymer ?
#
loop_
_entity_poly.entity_id
_entity_poly.type
_entity_poly.pdbx_seq_one_letter_code
_entity_poly.pdbx_strand_id
1 'polypeptide(L)' 'LKEWPLERVRVELRHEQGPDGLVIDRRIELVGDLDEAQRERLLAIAGRCPLHRALTGPVEVRSALA' A
#
# COMPACT_ATOMS: atom_id res chain seq x y z
N LEU A 1 -3.26 -15.76 -14.48
CA LEU A 1 -2.56 -14.96 -13.45
C LEU A 1 -1.11 -15.43 -13.45
N LYS A 2 -0.11 -14.54 -13.33
CA LYS A 2 1.28 -14.99 -13.24
C LYS A 2 1.44 -15.77 -11.93
N GLU A 3 1.87 -17.03 -11.99
CA GLU A 3 2.10 -17.91 -10.83
C GLU A 3 3.43 -17.57 -10.14
N TRP A 4 3.57 -16.32 -9.71
CA TRP A 4 4.77 -15.92 -8.99
C TRP A 4 4.78 -16.50 -7.58
N PRO A 5 5.96 -16.89 -7.05
CA PRO A 5 6.12 -17.44 -5.70
C PRO A 5 6.01 -16.32 -4.63
N LEU A 6 5.02 -15.45 -4.76
CA LEU A 6 4.69 -14.41 -3.79
C LEU A 6 3.81 -15.05 -2.71
N GLU A 7 4.35 -15.17 -1.51
CA GLU A 7 3.66 -15.80 -0.38
C GLU A 7 2.84 -14.79 0.41
N ARG A 8 3.36 -13.56 0.60
CA ARG A 8 2.69 -12.53 1.39
C ARG A 8 3.08 -11.12 0.93
N VAL A 9 2.10 -10.23 0.95
CA VAL A 9 2.33 -8.78 0.84
C VAL A 9 1.96 -8.15 2.17
N ARG A 10 2.88 -7.37 2.74
CA ARG A 10 2.61 -6.54 3.93
C ARG A 10 2.66 -5.08 3.53
N VAL A 11 1.63 -4.34 3.91
CA VAL A 11 1.54 -2.90 3.70
C VAL A 11 1.38 -2.23 5.06
N GLU A 12 2.31 -1.34 5.37
CA GLU A 12 2.23 -0.51 6.56
C GLU A 12 2.02 0.94 6.15
N LEU A 13 1.12 1.60 6.87
CA LEU A 13 0.82 3.01 6.69
C LEU A 13 1.15 3.74 7.98
N ARG A 14 1.87 4.84 7.86
CA ARG A 14 2.00 5.84 8.91
C ARG A 14 1.44 7.13 8.38
N HIS A 15 0.85 7.92 9.27
CA HIS A 15 0.31 9.20 8.90
C HIS A 15 0.74 10.25 9.91
N GLU A 16 0.94 11.46 9.42
CA GLU A 16 1.27 12.62 10.23
C GLU A 16 0.61 13.87 9.65
N GLN A 17 0.38 14.86 10.51
CA GLN A 17 -0.02 16.19 10.05
C GLN A 17 1.22 16.98 9.65
N GLY A 18 1.34 17.24 8.35
CA GLY A 18 2.31 18.16 7.78
C GLY A 18 1.74 19.58 7.64
N PRO A 19 2.58 20.53 7.20
CA PRO A 19 2.19 21.94 7.04
C PRO A 19 1.02 22.15 6.07
N ASP A 20 0.94 21.31 5.04
CA ASP A 20 -0.04 21.41 3.94
C ASP A 20 -1.14 20.34 4.01
N GLY A 21 -1.22 19.61 5.13
CA GLY A 21 -2.25 18.58 5.36
C GLY A 21 -1.70 17.23 5.82
N LEU A 22 -2.49 16.18 5.61
CA LEU A 22 -2.16 14.81 6.02
C LEU A 22 -1.08 14.21 5.11
N VAL A 23 0.07 13.87 5.67
CA VAL A 23 1.13 13.10 5.01
C VAL A 23 0.95 11.64 5.37
N ILE A 24 1.08 10.75 4.39
CA ILE A 24 0.96 9.31 4.59
C ILE A 24 2.20 8.62 4.02
N ASP A 25 3.00 8.03 4.90
CA ASP A 25 4.10 7.15 4.54
C ASP A 25 3.59 5.73 4.35
N ARG A 26 3.97 5.13 3.22
CA ARG A 26 3.61 3.75 2.89
C ARG A 26 4.86 2.90 2.73
N ARG A 27 4.93 1.81 3.48
CA ARG A 27 5.95 0.77 3.33
C ARG A 27 5.30 -0.50 2.78
N ILE A 28 5.89 -1.06 1.72
CA ILE A 28 5.44 -2.32 1.11
C ILE A 28 6.57 -3.34 1.24
N GLU A 29 6.23 -4.50 1.77
CA GLU A 29 7.13 -5.65 1.87
C GLU A 29 6.53 -6.83 1.10
N LEU A 30 7.36 -7.42 0.23
CA LEU A 30 7.02 -8.58 -0.58
C LEU A 30 7.81 -9.78 -0.07
N VAL A 31 7.09 -10.78 0.44
CA VAL A 31 7.64 -12.01 1.00
C VAL A 31 7.40 -13.16 0.03
N GLY A 32 8.47 -13.92 -0.25
CA GLY A 32 8.50 -15.02 -1.22
C GLY A 32 9.80 -15.03 -2.02
N ASP A 33 10.02 -16.11 -2.76
CA ASP A 33 11.23 -16.33 -3.57
C ASP A 33 11.17 -15.58 -4.92
N LEU A 34 11.16 -14.25 -4.81
CA LEU A 34 11.00 -13.35 -5.95
C LEU A 34 12.34 -12.80 -6.41
N ASP A 35 12.58 -12.92 -7.72
CA ASP A 35 13.69 -12.24 -8.38
C ASP A 35 13.45 -10.70 -8.45
N GLU A 36 14.50 -9.96 -8.76
CA GLU A 36 14.44 -8.49 -8.79
C GLU A 36 13.43 -7.96 -9.81
N ALA A 37 13.35 -8.57 -11.01
CA ALA A 37 12.42 -8.14 -12.05
C ALA A 37 10.95 -8.38 -11.65
N GLN A 38 10.67 -9.44 -10.89
CA GLN A 38 9.37 -9.72 -10.30
C GLN A 38 9.04 -8.71 -9.21
N ARG A 39 10.00 -8.38 -8.33
CA ARG A 39 9.83 -7.37 -7.27
C ARG A 39 9.53 -6.00 -7.84
N GLU A 40 10.32 -5.53 -8.82
CA GLU A 40 10.09 -4.25 -9.50
C GLU A 40 8.71 -4.19 -10.13
N ARG A 41 8.26 -5.27 -10.76
CA ARG A 41 6.96 -5.30 -11.41
C ARG A 41 5.80 -5.35 -10.43
N LEU A 42 5.94 -6.08 -9.31
CA LEU A 42 4.98 -6.05 -8.22
C LEU A 42 4.89 -4.66 -7.60
N LEU A 43 6.03 -3.98 -7.41
CA LEU A 43 6.06 -2.60 -6.91
C LEU A 43 5.39 -1.62 -7.87
N ALA A 44 5.64 -1.74 -9.17
CA ALA A 44 4.99 -0.94 -10.20
C ALA A 44 3.46 -1.19 -10.26
N ILE A 45 3.00 -2.40 -9.95
CA ILE A 45 1.57 -2.70 -9.80
C ILE A 45 1.03 -2.14 -8.47
N ALA A 46 1.78 -2.19 -7.38
CA ALA A 46 1.41 -1.61 -6.09
C ALA A 46 1.32 -0.07 -6.13
N GLY A 47 1.96 0.58 -7.11
CA GLY A 47 1.69 1.99 -7.46
C GLY A 47 0.23 2.26 -7.86
N ARG A 48 -0.50 1.23 -8.31
CA ARG A 48 -1.95 1.29 -8.64
C ARG A 48 -2.84 0.83 -7.48
N CYS A 49 -2.27 0.63 -6.29
CA CYS A 49 -2.98 0.13 -5.12
C CYS A 49 -4.22 1.01 -4.85
N PRO A 50 -5.42 0.41 -4.71
CA PRO A 50 -6.68 1.14 -4.52
C PRO A 50 -6.67 2.04 -3.30
N LEU A 51 -5.74 1.83 -2.37
CA LEU A 51 -5.49 2.71 -1.24
C LEU A 51 -5.09 4.13 -1.67
N HIS A 52 -4.28 4.32 -2.71
CA HIS A 52 -3.98 5.67 -3.21
C HIS A 52 -5.26 6.38 -3.67
N ARG A 53 -6.19 5.65 -4.31
CA ARG A 53 -7.53 6.17 -4.65
C ARG A 53 -8.40 6.43 -3.42
N ALA A 54 -8.35 5.56 -2.42
CA ALA A 54 -9.05 5.76 -1.16
C ALA A 54 -8.53 6.98 -0.39
N LEU A 55 -7.23 7.31 -0.50
CA LEU A 55 -6.59 8.44 0.19
C LEU A 55 -6.65 9.76 -0.58
N THR A 56 -6.92 9.72 -1.89
CA THR A 56 -7.06 10.92 -2.74
C THR A 56 -8.52 11.24 -3.10
N GLY A 57 -9.45 10.32 -2.85
CA GLY A 57 -10.89 10.55 -2.94
C GLY A 57 -11.51 11.01 -1.60
N PRO A 58 -12.83 11.29 -1.57
CA PRO A 58 -13.52 11.62 -0.32
C PRO A 58 -13.46 10.44 0.66
N VAL A 59 -12.91 10.68 1.86
CA VAL A 59 -12.78 9.68 2.94
C VAL A 59 -13.91 9.87 3.95
N GLU A 60 -14.75 8.86 4.16
CA GLU A 60 -15.73 8.82 5.24
C GLU A 60 -15.21 7.95 6.40
N VAL A 61 -15.00 8.54 7.57
CA VAL A 61 -14.59 7.82 8.78
C VAL A 61 -15.80 7.63 9.68
N ARG A 62 -16.18 6.37 9.93
CA ARG A 62 -17.25 5.99 10.87
C ARG A 62 -16.64 5.39 12.12
N SER A 63 -17.01 5.92 13.28
CA SER A 63 -16.54 5.46 14.58
C SER A 63 -17.72 5.07 15.46
N ALA A 64 -17.57 3.99 16.22
CA ALA A 64 -18.51 3.56 17.25
C ALA A 64 -17.74 3.07 18.48
N LEU A 65 -18.33 3.29 19.67
CA LEU A 65 -17.84 2.71 20.92
C LEU A 65 -18.48 1.33 21.12
N ALA A 66 -17.72 0.42 21.73
CA ALA A 66 -18.19 -0.91 22.14
C ALA A 66 -18.95 -0.84 23.46
#